data_AF-A0A949K5C1-F1
#
_entry.id   AF-A0A949K5C1-F1
#
_cell.length_a   1.000
_cell.length_b   1.000
_cell.length_c   1.000
_cell.angle_alpha   90.00
_cell.angle_beta   90.00
_cell.angle_gamma   90.00
#
_symmetry.space_group_name_H-M   'P 1'
#
loop_
_entity.id
_entity.type
_entity.pdbx_description
1 polymer ?
#
loop_
_entity_poly.entity_id
_entity_poly.type
_entity_poly.pdbx_seq_one_letter_code
_entity_poly.pdbx_strand_id
1 'polypeptide(L)'
;YYINSLIREGVEESARAKLGALLMKPAFSRMKETLDYAEYGGVPLIGIDGVTIIGHGGSSAKAIKNAIFTAERFIESGINDRLRSRTEASE
;
A
#
# COMPACT_ATOMS: atom_id res chain seq x y z
N TYR A 1 11.47 -0.50 0.45
CA TYR A 1 12.79 -0.72 1.10
C TYR A 1 13.93 -0.06 0.33
N TYR A 2 14.12 -0.34 -0.97
CA TYR A 2 15.22 0.24 -1.79
C TYR A 2 15.29 1.78 -1.81
N ILE A 3 14.16 2.47 -1.97
CA ILE A 3 14.15 3.94 -1.98
C ILE A 3 14.59 4.53 -0.62
N ASN A 4 14.18 3.91 0.50
CA ASN A 4 14.61 4.35 1.83
C ASN A 4 16.11 4.14 2.05
N SER A 5 16.72 3.08 1.48
CA SER A 5 18.16 2.88 1.59
C SER A 5 18.95 3.93 0.78
N LEU A 6 18.51 4.25 -0.44
CA LEU A 6 19.13 5.31 -1.25
C LEU A 6 19.06 6.68 -0.56
N ILE A 7 17.90 7.02 0.02
CA ILE A 7 17.74 8.28 0.77
C ILE A 7 18.67 8.29 1.98
N ARG A 8 18.79 7.16 2.70
CA ARG A 8 19.65 7.08 3.88
C ARG A 8 21.12 7.23 3.52
N GLU A 9 21.59 6.58 2.45
CA GLU A 9 22.96 6.74 1.95
C GLU A 9 23.27 8.21 1.63
N GLY A 10 22.42 8.87 0.83
CA GLY A 10 22.63 10.29 0.48
C GLY A 10 22.59 11.23 1.69
N VAL A 11 21.82 10.90 2.74
CA VAL A 11 21.81 11.67 3.99
C VAL A 11 23.11 11.47 4.79
N GLU A 12 23.71 10.28 4.73
CA GLU A 12 24.93 9.97 5.49
C GLU A 12 26.21 10.56 4.86
N GLU A 13 26.20 10.90 3.57
CA GLU A 13 27.35 11.43 2.81
C GLU A 13 27.97 12.73 3.33
N SER A 14 27.18 13.63 3.95
CA SER A 14 27.73 14.92 4.43
C SER A 14 26.94 15.56 5.57
N ALA A 15 27.62 16.41 6.36
CA ALA A 15 26.99 17.18 7.42
C ALA A 15 25.87 18.12 6.89
N ARG A 16 26.03 18.64 5.67
CA ARG A 16 25.02 19.47 5.00
C ARG A 16 23.78 18.66 4.64
N ALA A 17 23.96 17.43 4.13
CA ALA A 17 22.85 16.53 3.84
C ALA A 17 22.08 16.15 5.11
N LYS A 18 22.77 15.88 6.23
CA LYS A 18 22.14 15.63 7.53
C LYS A 18 21.31 16.81 8.03
N LEU A 19 21.82 18.04 7.87
CA LEU A 19 21.09 19.25 8.24
C LEU A 19 19.83 19.44 7.39
N GLY A 20 19.93 19.22 6.07
CA GLY A 20 18.78 19.23 5.17
C GLY A 20 17.74 18.17 5.52
N ALA A 21 18.19 16.96 5.86
CA ALA A 21 17.32 15.87 6.28
C ALA A 21 16.54 16.18 7.57
N LEU A 22 17.16 16.92 8.50
CA LEU A 22 16.48 17.37 9.72
C LEU A 22 15.31 18.30 9.39
N LEU A 23 15.49 19.24 8.47
CA LEU A 23 14.43 20.13 7.99
C LEU A 23 13.34 19.36 7.24
N MET A 24 13.72 18.34 6.46
CA MET A 24 12.79 17.51 5.69
C MET A 24 12.12 16.40 6.50
N LYS A 25 12.47 16.20 7.78
CA LYS A 25 11.94 15.14 8.65
C LYS A 25 10.40 14.98 8.62
N PRO A 26 9.59 16.06 8.64
CA PRO A 26 8.14 15.93 8.54
C PRO A 26 7.67 15.37 7.19
N ALA A 27 8.34 15.76 6.09
CA ALA A 27 8.03 15.27 4.76
C ALA A 27 8.41 13.79 4.60
N PHE A 28 9.57 13.38 5.11
CA PHE A 28 9.97 11.96 5.12
C PHE A 28 9.05 11.09 5.96
N SER A 29 8.51 11.61 7.06
CA SER A 29 7.54 10.88 7.89
C SER A 29 6.25 10.60 7.11
N ARG A 30 5.69 11.61 6.41
CA ARG A 30 4.53 11.42 5.53
C ARG A 30 4.82 10.47 4.36
N MET A 31 5.99 10.62 3.74
CA MET A 31 6.42 9.73 2.66
C MET A 31 6.49 8.27 3.14
N LYS A 32 6.99 8.04 4.37
CA LYS A 32 7.03 6.69 4.95
C LYS A 32 5.64 6.09 5.12
N GLU A 33 4.65 6.88 5.55
CA GLU A 33 3.25 6.42 5.63
C GLU A 33 2.70 6.05 4.25
N THR A 34 2.92 6.88 3.22
CA THR A 34 2.47 6.58 1.86
C THR A 34 3.16 5.34 1.26
N LEU A 35 4.43 5.12 1.61
CA LEU A 35 5.22 3.97 1.13
C LEU A 35 4.99 2.71 1.96
N ASP A 36 4.31 2.79 3.10
CA ASP A 36 4.04 1.63 3.94
C ASP A 36 2.85 0.84 3.38
N TYR A 37 3.17 -0.27 2.72
CA TYR A 37 2.20 -1.24 2.20
C TYR A 37 1.24 -1.74 3.30
N ALA A 38 1.66 -1.71 4.57
CA ALA A 38 0.81 -2.09 5.69
C ALA A 38 -0.41 -1.18 5.83
N GLU A 39 -0.40 0.06 5.32
CA GLU A 39 -1.56 0.96 5.39
C GLU A 39 -2.75 0.45 4.55
N TYR A 40 -2.48 -0.22 3.43
CA TYR A 40 -3.52 -0.79 2.57
C TYR A 40 -3.77 -2.29 2.83
N GLY A 41 -2.79 -2.96 3.46
CA GLY A 41 -2.90 -4.35 3.91
C GLY A 41 -2.76 -5.41 2.82
N GLY A 42 -2.79 -5.02 1.55
CA GLY A 42 -2.59 -5.91 0.41
C GLY A 42 -3.20 -5.33 -0.85
N VAL A 43 -3.19 -6.13 -1.91
CA VAL A 43 -3.74 -5.77 -3.22
C VAL A 43 -4.96 -6.65 -3.52
N PRO A 44 -6.09 -6.09 -3.97
CA PRO A 44 -7.24 -6.88 -4.37
C PRO A 44 -6.93 -7.67 -5.66
N LEU A 45 -7.28 -8.96 -5.67
CA LEU A 45 -7.26 -9.81 -6.85
C LEU A 45 -8.65 -9.78 -7.52
N ILE A 46 -8.69 -9.35 -8.78
CA ILE A 46 -9.92 -9.21 -9.57
C ILE A 46 -10.01 -10.34 -10.61
N GLY A 47 -11.23 -10.73 -11.00
CA GLY A 47 -11.48 -11.77 -12.01
C GLY A 47 -11.74 -13.16 -11.42
N ILE A 48 -11.96 -13.22 -10.11
CA ILE A 48 -12.40 -14.41 -9.37
C ILE A 48 -13.83 -14.19 -8.86
N ASP A 49 -14.57 -15.27 -8.59
CA ASP A 49 -15.92 -15.19 -8.02
C ASP A 49 -15.87 -14.97 -6.49
N GLY A 50 -15.37 -13.81 -6.07
CA GLY A 50 -15.20 -13.49 -4.66
C GLY A 50 -14.23 -12.34 -4.41
N VAL A 51 -14.09 -11.95 -3.14
CA VAL A 51 -13.12 -10.92 -2.73
C VAL A 51 -11.90 -11.60 -2.16
N THR A 52 -10.75 -11.43 -2.82
CA THR A 52 -9.45 -11.92 -2.35
C THR A 52 -8.46 -10.78 -2.25
N ILE A 53 -7.76 -10.70 -1.12
CA ILE A 53 -6.68 -9.73 -0.91
C ILE A 53 -5.35 -10.48 -0.83
N ILE A 54 -4.42 -10.12 -1.72
CA ILE A 54 -3.06 -10.66 -1.73
C ILE A 54 -2.19 -9.78 -0.83
N GLY A 55 -1.81 -10.31 0.32
CA GLY A 55 -0.85 -9.68 1.23
C GLY A 55 0.60 -9.98 0.88
N HIS A 56 1.54 -9.27 1.50
CA HIS A 56 2.97 -9.56 1.39
C HIS A 56 3.38 -10.65 2.38
N GLY A 57 4.40 -11.48 2.05
CA GLY A 57 4.84 -12.57 2.94
C GLY A 57 5.32 -12.11 4.32
N GLY A 58 5.86 -10.90 4.42
CA GLY A 58 6.25 -10.25 5.69
C GLY A 58 5.17 -9.38 6.33
N SER A 59 3.88 -9.65 6.07
CA SER A 59 2.78 -8.80 6.56
C SER A 59 2.75 -8.73 8.09
N SER A 60 2.80 -7.51 8.63
CA SER A 60 2.64 -7.25 10.06
C SER A 60 1.18 -7.41 10.50
N ALA A 61 0.91 -7.46 11.80
CA ALA A 61 -0.45 -7.47 12.33
C ALA A 61 -1.29 -6.27 11.84
N LYS A 62 -0.66 -5.09 11.69
CA LYS A 62 -1.30 -3.90 11.12
C LYS A 62 -1.69 -4.12 9.65
N ALA A 63 -0.80 -4.73 8.87
CA ALA A 63 -1.07 -5.05 7.46
C ALA A 63 -2.25 -6.04 7.34
N ILE A 64 -2.28 -7.11 8.15
CA ILE A 64 -3.40 -8.06 8.15
C ILE A 64 -4.71 -7.40 8.56
N LYS A 65 -4.71 -6.57 9.61
CA LYS A 65 -5.88 -5.79 10.03
C LYS A 65 -6.42 -4.93 8.88
N ASN A 66 -5.53 -4.22 8.20
CA ASN A 66 -5.92 -3.36 7.08
C ASN A 66 -6.37 -4.17 5.86
N ALA A 67 -5.84 -5.38 5.65
CA ALA A 67 -6.28 -6.29 4.58
C ALA A 67 -7.75 -6.70 4.78
N ILE A 68 -8.14 -6.99 6.02
CA ILE A 68 -9.53 -7.31 6.38
C ILE A 68 -10.46 -6.14 6.07
N PHE A 69 -10.10 -4.92 6.49
CA PHE A 69 -10.87 -3.71 6.17
C PHE A 69 -10.94 -3.44 4.65
N THR A 70 -9.87 -3.71 3.91
CA THR A 70 -9.87 -3.62 2.45
C THR A 70 -10.83 -4.65 1.84
N ALA A 71 -10.86 -5.89 2.35
CA ALA A 71 -11.80 -6.91 1.90
C ALA A 71 -13.26 -6.51 2.17
N GLU A 72 -13.56 -6.02 3.37
CA GLU A 72 -14.89 -5.50 3.75
C GLU A 72 -15.37 -4.42 2.77
N ARG A 73 -14.54 -3.41 2.49
CA ARG A 73 -14.86 -2.34 1.52
C ARG A 73 -15.12 -2.88 0.12
N PHE A 74 -14.38 -3.91 -0.30
CA PHE A 74 -14.58 -4.53 -1.61
C PHE A 74 -15.92 -5.26 -1.69
N ILE A 75 -16.32 -5.95 -0.61
CA ILE A 75 -17.64 -6.58 -0.49
C ILE A 75 -18.73 -5.51 -0.56
N GLU A 76 -18.62 -4.45 0.27
CA GLU A 76 -19.60 -3.36 0.31
C GLU A 76 -19.74 -2.62 -1.04
N SER A 77 -18.65 -2.53 -1.81
CA SER A 77 -18.67 -1.87 -3.12
C SER A 77 -19.44 -2.63 -4.20
N GLY A 78 -19.74 -3.92 -4.00
CA GLY A 78 -20.40 -4.77 -4.99
C GLY A 78 -19.61 -4.91 -6.30
N ILE A 79 -18.27 -4.81 -6.24
CA ILE A 79 -17.44 -4.72 -7.46
C ILE A 79 -17.53 -5.98 -8.33
N ASN A 80 -17.68 -7.16 -7.72
CA ASN A 80 -17.81 -8.42 -8.46
C ASN A 80 -19.10 -8.44 -9.29
N ASP A 81 -20.22 -8.02 -8.73
CA ASP A 81 -21.50 -7.94 -9.45
C ASP A 81 -21.43 -6.91 -10.59
N ARG A 82 -20.76 -5.78 -10.35
CA ARG A 82 -20.54 -4.75 -11.36
C ARG A 82 -19.65 -5.22 -12.50
N LEU A 83 -18.62 -6.00 -12.20
CA LEU A 83 -17.74 -6.56 -13.22
C LEU A 83 -18.46 -7.63 -14.03
N ARG A 84 -19.16 -8.56 -13.36
CA ARG A 84 -19.96 -9.61 -13.98
C ARG A 84 -20.97 -9.04 -14.98
N SER A 85 -21.79 -8.08 -14.53
CA SER A 85 -22.80 -7.44 -15.38
C SER A 85 -22.21 -6.69 -16.58
N ARG A 86 -21.01 -6.12 -16.47
CA ARG A 86 -20.32 -5.46 -17.60
C ARG A 86 -19.76 -6.44 -18.61
N THR A 87 -19.22 -7.57 -18.15
CA THR A 87 -18.70 -8.60 -19.04
C THR A 87 -19.84 -9.28 -19.79
N GLU A 88 -20.93 -9.64 -19.12
CA GLU A 88 -22.13 -10.23 -19.74
C GLU A 88 -22.81 -9.30 -20.74
N ALA A 89 -22.82 -7.98 -20.51
CA ALA A 89 -23.37 -7.01 -21.45
C ALA A 89 -22.48 -6.74 -22.68
N SER A 90 -21.25 -7.25 -22.68
CA SER A 90 -20.29 -7.11 -23.78
C SER A 90 -20.26 -8.35 -24.70
N GLU A 91 -21.04 -9.38 -24.38
CA GLU A 91 -21.28 -10.58 -25.19
C GLU A 91 -22.54 -10.42 -26.05
#